data_AF-A0A2P5AEY6-F1
#
_entry.id   AF-A0A2P5AEY6-F1
#
_cell.length_a   1.000
_cell.length_b   1.000
_cell.length_c   1.000
_cell.angle_alpha   90.00
_cell.angle_beta   90.00
_cell.angle_gamma   90.00
#
_symmetry.space_group_name_H-M   'P 1'
#
loop_
_entity.id
_entity.type
_entity.pdbx_description
1 polymer ?
#
loop_
_entity_poly.entity_id
_entity_poly.type
_entity_poly.pdbx_seq_one_letter_code
_entity_poly.pdbx_strand_id
1 'polypeptide(L)'
;NPTTSSKILIPSKQEKKAYEAEQNRIQADIERAEKEIHQLYDQIEEDTTFMKMELQLGNMARALDHSRRKDNHESLLPSYQAQRDASTQELAATKEFWYQKYGAPFGWKKWEE
;
A
#
# COMPACT_ATOMS: atom_id res chain seq x y z
N ASN A 1 -39.68 19.53 -13.60
CA ASN A 1 -38.36 19.30 -12.98
C ASN A 1 -37.30 19.43 -14.06
N PRO A 2 -36.42 20.44 -14.00
CA PRO A 2 -35.44 20.64 -15.05
C PRO A 2 -34.37 19.54 -14.95
N THR A 3 -34.15 18.89 -16.09
CA THR A 3 -33.12 17.89 -16.34
C THR A 3 -31.75 18.51 -16.11
N THR A 4 -31.05 18.09 -15.05
CA THR A 4 -29.64 18.39 -14.86
C THR A 4 -28.87 17.74 -15.99
N SER A 5 -28.57 18.53 -17.02
CA SER A 5 -27.65 18.17 -18.09
C SER A 5 -26.28 17.89 -17.47
N SER A 6 -25.96 16.62 -17.18
CA SER A 6 -24.60 16.18 -16.85
C SER A 6 -23.70 16.45 -18.06
N LYS A 7 -23.14 17.67 -18.12
CA LYS A 7 -22.09 18.01 -19.07
C LYS A 7 -20.88 17.18 -18.67
N ILE A 8 -20.62 16.12 -19.43
CA ILE A 8 -19.34 15.42 -19.41
C ILE A 8 -18.28 16.48 -19.73
N LEU A 9 -17.48 16.83 -18.72
CA LEU A 9 -16.34 17.73 -18.90
C LEU A 9 -15.25 16.91 -19.60
N ILE A 10 -14.67 17.46 -20.66
CA ILE A 10 -13.50 16.85 -21.29
C ILE A 10 -12.27 17.36 -20.54
N PRO A 11 -11.48 16.48 -19.89
CA PRO A 11 -10.30 16.91 -19.15
C PRO A 11 -9.24 17.44 -20.11
N SER A 12 -8.61 18.54 -19.72
CA SER A 12 -7.48 19.11 -20.43
C SER A 12 -6.25 18.19 -20.38
N LYS A 13 -5.28 18.43 -21.27
CA LYS A 13 -4.01 17.69 -21.27
C LYS A 13 -3.26 17.84 -19.94
N GLN A 14 -3.34 19.01 -19.30
CA GLN A 14 -2.67 19.27 -18.03
C GLN A 14 -3.34 18.52 -16.88
N GLU A 15 -4.68 18.49 -16.84
CA GLU A 15 -5.42 17.71 -15.84
C GLU A 15 -5.16 16.21 -15.97
N LYS A 16 -5.11 15.67 -17.20
CA LYS A 16 -4.75 14.26 -17.43
C LYS A 16 -3.35 13.93 -16.92
N LYS A 17 -2.37 14.78 -17.22
CA LYS A 17 -0.99 14.61 -16.74
C LYS A 17 -0.89 14.68 -15.22
N ALA A 18 -1.59 15.63 -14.60
CA ALA A 18 -1.63 15.75 -13.14
C ALA A 18 -2.26 14.51 -12.50
N TYR A 19 -3.32 14.00 -13.10
CA TYR A 19 -4.00 12.79 -12.67
C TYR A 19 -3.11 11.54 -12.76
N GLU A 20 -2.46 11.33 -13.91
CA GLU A 20 -1.51 10.24 -14.10
C GLU A 20 -0.33 10.33 -13.11
N ALA A 21 0.19 11.54 -12.88
CA ALA A 21 1.26 11.74 -11.91
C ALA A 21 0.83 11.41 -10.48
N GLU A 22 -0.40 11.78 -10.10
CA GLU A 22 -0.96 11.48 -8.78
C GLU A 22 -1.18 9.98 -8.59
N GLN A 23 -1.75 9.30 -9.59
CA GLN A 23 -1.90 7.84 -9.55
C GLN A 23 -0.55 7.14 -9.41
N ASN A 24 0.47 7.56 -10.17
CA ASN A 24 1.80 6.97 -10.12
C ASN A 24 2.47 7.21 -8.75
N ARG A 25 2.27 8.38 -8.14
CA ARG A 25 2.77 8.68 -6.79
C ARG A 25 2.14 7.73 -5.77
N ILE A 26 0.81 7.65 -5.74
CA ILE A 26 0.10 6.81 -4.76
C ILE A 26 0.46 5.33 -4.97
N GLN A 27 0.58 4.88 -6.23
CA GLN A 27 1.00 3.51 -6.55
C GLN A 27 2.42 3.22 -6.04
N ALA A 28 3.36 4.17 -6.19
CA ALA A 28 4.71 4.02 -5.65
C ALA A 28 4.73 3.97 -4.11
N ASP A 29 3.80 4.67 -3.44
CA ASP A 29 3.65 4.61 -1.99
C ASP A 29 3.10 3.25 -1.52
N ILE A 30 2.16 2.66 -2.28
CA ILE A 30 1.65 1.29 -2.04
C ILE A 30 2.79 0.28 -2.21
N GLU A 31 3.50 0.31 -3.34
CA GLU A 31 4.61 -0.62 -3.63
C GLU A 31 5.72 -0.54 -2.59
N ARG A 32 6.03 0.67 -2.10
CA ARG A 32 7.00 0.86 -1.02
C ARG A 32 6.52 0.20 0.27
N ALA A 33 5.28 0.45 0.69
CA ALA A 33 4.74 -0.16 1.91
C ALA A 33 4.70 -1.69 1.79
N GLU A 34 4.31 -2.23 0.63
CA GLU A 34 4.33 -3.67 0.36
C GLU A 34 5.74 -4.25 0.45
N LYS A 35 6.74 -3.57 -0.11
CA LYS A 35 8.14 -4.02 -0.01
C LYS A 35 8.61 -4.09 1.43
N GLU A 36 8.32 -3.07 2.25
CA GLU A 36 8.68 -3.07 3.67
C GLU A 36 7.96 -4.20 4.44
N ILE A 37 6.68 -4.45 4.15
CA ILE A 37 5.94 -5.58 4.75
C ILE A 37 6.60 -6.92 4.43
N HIS A 38 6.95 -7.17 3.16
CA HIS A 38 7.62 -8.41 2.77
C HIS A 38 8.96 -8.56 3.47
N GLN A 39 9.78 -7.50 3.47
CA GLN A 39 11.08 -7.52 4.13
C GLN A 39 10.96 -7.79 5.65
N LEU A 40 9.95 -7.23 6.32
CA LEU A 40 9.70 -7.50 7.74
C LEU A 40 9.31 -8.96 7.97
N TYR A 41 8.49 -9.57 7.10
CA TYR A 41 8.16 -10.99 7.22
C TYR A 41 9.39 -11.87 7.06
N ASP A 42 10.24 -11.60 6.07
CA ASP A 42 11.50 -12.33 5.87
C ASP A 42 12.39 -12.22 7.12
N GLN A 43 12.53 -11.02 7.68
CA GLN A 43 13.33 -10.78 8.89
C GLN A 43 12.76 -11.49 10.14
N ILE A 44 11.42 -11.55 10.28
CA ILE A 44 10.76 -12.29 11.36
C ILE A 44 11.03 -13.79 11.24
N GLU A 45 11.00 -14.34 10.02
CA GLU A 45 11.32 -15.74 9.77
C GLU A 45 12.79 -16.05 10.09
N GLU A 46 13.71 -15.19 9.65
CA GLU A 46 15.13 -15.29 9.96
C GLU A 46 15.38 -15.26 11.47
N ASP A 47 14.85 -14.26 12.18
CA ASP A 47 15.02 -14.14 13.63
C ASP A 47 14.41 -15.33 14.38
N THR A 48 13.27 -15.86 13.91
CA THR A 48 12.66 -17.08 14.47
C THR A 48 13.58 -18.29 14.29
N THR A 49 14.20 -18.42 13.13
CA THR A 49 15.11 -19.53 12.80
C THR A 49 16.38 -19.47 13.65
N PHE A 50 17.02 -18.30 13.73
CA PHE A 50 18.21 -18.11 14.53
C PHE A 50 17.94 -18.22 16.03
N MET A 51 16.80 -17.72 16.52
CA MET A 51 16.39 -17.91 17.91
C MET A 51 16.34 -19.41 18.27
N LYS A 52 15.70 -20.23 17.44
CA LYS A 52 15.62 -21.69 17.65
C LYS A 52 17.01 -22.34 17.62
N MET A 53 17.86 -21.95 16.68
CA MET A 53 19.23 -22.46 16.57
C MET A 53 20.06 -22.12 17.82
N GLU A 54 20.04 -20.87 18.27
CA GLU A 54 20.82 -20.43 19.44
C GLU A 54 20.32 -21.08 20.74
N LEU A 55 19.01 -21.33 20.87
CA LEU A 55 18.46 -22.13 21.97
C LEU A 55 18.99 -23.57 21.95
N GLN A 56 19.06 -24.22 20.78
CA GLN A 56 19.63 -25.56 20.65
C GLN A 56 21.12 -25.61 21.03
N LEU A 57 21.86 -24.51 20.76
CA LEU A 57 23.26 -24.36 21.13
C LEU A 57 23.47 -23.96 22.61
N GLY A 58 22.40 -23.71 23.37
CA GLY A 58 22.48 -23.25 24.77
C GLY A 58 22.84 -21.76 24.93
N ASN A 59 22.85 -20.99 23.84
CA ASN A 59 23.22 -19.58 23.81
C ASN A 59 22.01 -18.68 24.11
N MET A 60 21.53 -18.72 25.36
CA MET A 60 20.31 -18.01 25.78
C MET A 60 20.36 -16.50 25.50
N ALA A 61 21.51 -15.86 25.69
CA ALA A 61 21.66 -14.42 25.43
C ALA A 61 21.37 -14.05 23.97
N ARG A 62 21.91 -14.82 23.01
CA ARG A 62 21.68 -14.59 21.57
C ARG A 62 20.25 -14.90 21.17
N ALA A 63 19.66 -15.96 21.72
CA ALA A 63 18.27 -16.28 21.49
C ALA A 63 17.34 -15.12 21.92
N LEU A 64 17.61 -14.50 23.07
CA LEU A 64 16.87 -13.32 23.53
C LEU A 64 17.05 -12.11 22.62
N ASP A 65 18.24 -11.89 22.07
CA ASP A 65 18.48 -10.80 21.12
C ASP A 65 17.71 -10.98 19.80
N HIS A 66 17.64 -12.20 19.27
CA HIS A 66 16.78 -12.51 18.13
C HIS A 66 15.29 -12.35 18.46
N SER A 67 14.85 -12.77 19.65
CA SER A 67 13.46 -12.56 20.10
C SER A 67 13.09 -11.07 20.13
N ARG A 68 13.96 -10.21 20.67
CA ARG A 68 13.71 -8.76 20.72
C ARG A 68 13.62 -8.14 19.32
N ARG A 69 14.48 -8.58 18.39
CA ARG A 69 14.44 -8.09 17.00
C ARG A 69 13.17 -8.53 16.30
N LYS A 70 12.77 -9.79 16.45
CA LYS A 70 11.48 -10.30 15.98
C LYS A 70 10.33 -9.46 16.51
N ASP A 71 10.26 -9.24 17.82
CA ASP A 71 9.18 -8.47 18.44
C ASP A 71 9.14 -7.02 17.92
N ASN A 72 10.32 -6.42 17.70
CA ASN A 72 10.43 -5.10 17.07
C ASN A 72 9.91 -5.11 15.62
N HIS A 73 10.30 -6.09 14.79
CA HIS A 73 9.80 -6.21 13.42
C HIS A 73 8.28 -6.43 13.37
N GLU A 74 7.75 -7.29 14.25
CA GLU A 74 6.31 -7.51 14.40
C GLU A 74 5.57 -6.24 14.82
N SER A 75 6.16 -5.41 15.67
CA SER A 75 5.56 -4.13 16.08
C SER A 75 5.47 -3.11 14.94
N LEU A 76 6.33 -3.21 13.92
CA LEU A 76 6.33 -2.32 12.77
C LEU A 76 5.31 -2.72 11.70
N LEU A 77 4.99 -4.01 11.58
CA LEU A 77 4.07 -4.54 10.56
C LEU A 77 2.72 -3.79 10.48
N PRO A 78 2.00 -3.54 11.59
CA PRO A 78 0.71 -2.86 11.54
C PRO A 78 0.80 -1.45 10.94
N SER A 79 1.92 -0.75 11.13
CA SER A 79 2.11 0.61 10.62
C SER A 79 2.23 0.62 9.09
N TYR A 80 3.02 -0.29 8.52
CA TYR A 80 3.15 -0.40 7.07
C TYR A 80 1.89 -0.97 6.40
N GLN A 81 1.20 -1.90 7.07
CA GLN A 81 -0.10 -2.39 6.61
C GLN A 81 -1.13 -1.24 6.56
N ALA A 82 -1.21 -0.43 7.61
CA ALA A 82 -2.07 0.74 7.65
C ALA A 82 -1.70 1.77 6.56
N GLN A 83 -0.41 1.98 6.31
CA GLN A 83 0.05 2.87 5.23
C GLN A 83 -0.39 2.36 3.85
N ARG A 84 -0.18 1.07 3.56
CA ARG A 84 -0.62 0.45 2.30
C ARG A 84 -2.13 0.60 2.10
N ASP A 85 -2.90 0.30 3.15
CA ASP A 85 -4.35 0.34 3.10
C ASP A 85 -4.86 1.78 2.93
N ALA A 86 -4.25 2.75 3.60
CA ALA A 86 -4.56 4.17 3.44
C ALA A 86 -4.25 4.65 2.00
N SER A 87 -3.08 4.33 1.46
CA SER A 87 -2.72 4.70 0.08
C SER A 87 -3.63 4.01 -0.95
N THR A 88 -4.06 2.78 -0.68
CA THR A 88 -5.02 2.06 -1.54
C THR A 88 -6.39 2.74 -1.53
N GLN A 89 -6.87 3.17 -0.36
CA GLN A 89 -8.09 3.96 -0.25
C GLN A 89 -7.96 5.32 -0.94
N GLU A 90 -6.81 5.99 -0.81
CA GLU A 90 -6.51 7.24 -1.50
C GLU A 90 -6.53 7.07 -3.02
N LEU A 91 -5.95 5.97 -3.54
CA LEU A 91 -5.98 5.66 -4.97
C LEU A 91 -7.42 5.43 -5.47
N ALA A 92 -8.22 4.69 -4.70
CA ALA A 92 -9.62 4.44 -5.02
C ALA A 92 -10.43 5.75 -5.03
N ALA A 93 -10.26 6.59 -4.02
CA ALA A 93 -10.90 7.91 -3.94
C ALA A 93 -10.48 8.83 -5.09
N THR A 94 -9.19 8.81 -5.47
CA THR A 94 -8.65 9.56 -6.60
C THR A 94 -9.26 9.11 -7.93
N LYS A 95 -9.43 7.80 -8.13
CA LYS A 95 -10.13 7.24 -9.31
C LYS A 95 -11.60 7.62 -9.34
N GLU A 96 -12.30 7.54 -8.20
CA GLU A 96 -13.72 7.89 -8.10
C GLU A 96 -13.94 9.38 -8.35
N PHE A 97 -13.13 10.26 -7.77
CA PHE A 97 -13.22 11.70 -8.02
C PHE A 97 -13.04 12.03 -9.51
N TRP A 98 -12.06 11.41 -10.17
CA TRP A 98 -11.84 11.58 -11.61
C TRP A 98 -13.06 11.12 -12.42
N TYR A 99 -13.61 9.95 -12.08
CA TYR A 99 -14.80 9.40 -12.70
C TYR A 99 -16.02 10.31 -12.54
N GLN A 100 -16.29 10.82 -11.34
CA GLN A 100 -17.40 11.73 -11.09
C GLN A 100 -17.26 13.04 -11.87
N LYS A 101 -16.03 13.54 -12.04
CA LYS A 101 -15.77 14.83 -12.69
C LYS A 101 -15.79 14.75 -14.22
N TYR A 102 -15.26 13.69 -14.81
CA TYR A 102 -15.02 13.60 -16.26
C TYR A 102 -15.70 12.38 -16.93
N GLY A 103 -16.36 11.52 -16.16
CA GLY A 103 -16.81 10.20 -16.60
C GLY A 103 -15.67 9.17 -16.63
N ALA A 104 -15.96 7.95 -17.11
CA ALA A 104 -14.91 6.95 -17.31
C ALA A 104 -13.87 7.50 -18.31
N PRO A 105 -12.58 7.59 -17.94
CA PRO A 105 -11.55 7.82 -18.95
C PRO A 105 -11.63 6.66 -19.96
N PHE A 106 -11.54 6.99 -21.25
CA PHE A 106 -11.54 6.03 -22.34
C PHE A 106 -10.61 4.84 -22.01
N GLY A 107 -11.17 3.65 -21.81
CA GLY A 107 -10.42 2.44 -21.47
C GLY A 107 -10.58 1.94 -20.02
N TRP A 108 -11.18 2.72 -19.10
CA TRP A 108 -11.61 2.17 -17.82
C TRP A 108 -12.92 1.43 -17.99
N LYS A 109 -12.84 0.10 -18.10
CA LYS A 109 -13.96 -0.71 -17.67
C LYS A 109 -14.11 -0.46 -16.17
N LYS A 110 -15.31 0.00 -15.78
CA LYS A 110 -15.77 -0.09 -14.40
C LYS A 110 -15.44 -1.51 -13.96
N TRP A 111 -14.56 -1.67 -12.97
CA TRP A 111 -14.43 -2.96 -12.29
C TRP A 111 -15.71 -3.11 -11.46
N GLU A 112 -16.79 -3.47 -12.14
CA GLU A 112 -17.99 -4.04 -11.53
C GLU A 112 -18.04 -5.48 -12.02
N GLU A 113 -17.49 -6.38 -11.20
CA GLU A 113 -18.20 -7.49 -10.53
C GLU A 113 -17.22 -8.29 -9.67
#